data_AF-A0A524PDI5-F1
#
_entry.id   AF-A0A524PDI5-F1
#
_cell.length_a   1.000
_cell.length_b   1.000
_cell.length_c   1.000
_cell.angle_alpha   90.00
_cell.angle_beta   90.00
_cell.angle_gamma   90.00
#
_symmetry.space_group_name_H-M   'P 1'
#
loop_
_entity.id
_entity.type
_entity.pdbx_description
1 polymer ?
#
loop_
_entity_poly.entity_id
_entity_poly.type
_entity_poly.pdbx_seq_one_letter_code
_entity_poly.pdbx_strand_id
1 'polypeptide(L)'
;MTLSNPQNPPPDYTVPHDISSPGPERPRSSAPIKKIIDMASAAFRFGLDVVTSEEPKNPCKLLQWIWILGLFVLGIGAWWFFLNGGNIQFNLHDWVEASKRYAFLQDAIQTRQFPLHMPGTSGLRTVTDRYLAVVDTLFSPQVLLLGFLDLGKFVVANTWLLYTAGFTGLLLLKKELKLSILSFTVLYLLLFFNGHIVDHLAVGHAHWAAYFLMPYFMLAVVRLLGGTTGWRWTLWFSILMFCLMLQGAYHLVVIALFFLVLMIPARPALTVPILRTGVASLLMSMVRILPPLLHFGAFDTEFLSGFSSSADLFSGLVVLRETTRTAIMKPSPLSPLGWWELDYFIGMAALAFLLYFGIWRSLRTPDERGFGQATA
;
A
#
# COMPACT_ATOMS: atom_id res chain seq x y z
N MET A 1 62.65 -14.35 6.12
CA MET A 1 62.56 -14.21 7.60
C MET A 1 61.55 -15.21 8.10
N THR A 2 62.09 -16.31 8.60
CA THR A 2 61.45 -17.44 9.28
C THR A 2 61.10 -17.05 10.70
N LEU A 3 59.85 -17.25 11.14
CA LEU A 3 59.53 -17.50 12.55
C LEU A 3 58.39 -18.52 12.63
N SER A 4 58.79 -19.77 12.84
CA SER A 4 58.01 -20.89 13.33
C SER A 4 57.62 -20.64 14.79
N ASN A 5 56.35 -20.84 15.14
CA ASN A 5 55.91 -20.89 16.55
C ASN A 5 55.49 -22.35 16.88
N PRO A 6 56.03 -22.99 17.92
CA PRO A 6 55.75 -24.39 18.23
C PRO A 6 54.39 -24.59 18.91
N GLN A 7 53.80 -25.75 18.62
CA GLN A 7 52.59 -26.29 19.24
C GLN A 7 52.87 -26.68 20.70
N ASN A 8 52.06 -26.17 21.63
CA ASN A 8 51.94 -26.72 22.98
C ASN A 8 50.76 -27.71 23.00
N PRO A 9 50.92 -28.94 23.52
CA PRO A 9 49.81 -29.85 23.74
C PRO A 9 48.95 -29.39 24.93
N PRO A 10 47.63 -29.68 24.93
CA PRO A 10 46.74 -29.30 26.01
C PRO A 10 46.98 -30.17 27.28
N PRO A 11 46.79 -29.61 28.48
CA PRO A 11 46.85 -30.37 29.73
C PRO A 11 45.66 -31.32 29.88
N ASP A 12 46.00 -32.53 30.29
CA ASP A 12 45.10 -33.63 30.63
C ASP A 12 44.43 -33.33 31.99
N TYR A 13 43.15 -32.95 31.97
CA TYR A 13 42.34 -32.75 33.18
C TYR A 13 41.35 -33.90 33.33
N THR A 14 41.75 -34.89 34.11
CA THR A 14 40.87 -35.91 34.68
C THR A 14 39.95 -35.25 35.72
N VAL A 15 38.65 -35.20 35.41
CA VAL A 15 37.61 -34.77 36.35
C VAL A 15 37.14 -36.00 37.15
N PRO A 16 37.19 -36.00 38.49
CA PRO A 16 36.67 -37.10 39.30
C PRO A 16 35.15 -37.17 39.23
N HIS A 17 34.65 -38.40 39.14
CA HIS A 17 33.25 -38.73 39.38
C HIS A 17 32.82 -38.39 40.81
N ASP A 18 31.55 -38.01 40.91
CA ASP A 18 30.62 -38.27 42.02
C ASP A 18 30.58 -37.28 43.20
N ILE A 19 29.61 -36.35 43.15
CA ILE A 19 28.88 -35.90 44.34
C ILE A 19 27.40 -35.69 43.94
N SER A 20 26.62 -36.75 44.11
CA SER A 20 25.17 -36.66 44.22
C SER A 20 24.80 -36.07 45.58
N SER A 21 24.30 -34.83 45.59
CA SER A 21 23.67 -34.21 46.76
C SER A 21 22.36 -33.57 46.32
N PRO A 22 21.18 -34.03 46.81
CA PRO A 22 19.91 -33.42 46.48
C PRO A 22 19.82 -32.07 47.22
N GLY A 23 20.11 -30.98 46.51
CA GLY A 23 19.83 -29.63 46.99
C GLY A 23 18.32 -29.40 47.14
N PRO A 24 17.87 -28.58 48.09
CA PRO A 24 16.45 -28.32 48.32
C PRO A 24 15.81 -27.73 47.07
N GLU A 25 14.77 -28.39 46.57
CA GLU A 25 13.93 -27.91 45.47
C GLU A 25 13.38 -26.53 45.85
N ARG A 26 13.99 -25.46 45.30
CA ARG A 26 13.36 -24.15 45.32
C ARG A 26 12.12 -24.25 44.43
N PRO A 27 10.92 -23.95 44.95
CA PRO A 27 9.73 -23.93 44.12
C PRO A 27 9.94 -22.85 43.04
N ARG A 28 10.12 -23.29 41.78
CA ARG A 28 10.11 -22.40 40.61
C ARG A 28 8.70 -21.83 40.49
N SER A 29 8.45 -20.73 41.20
CA SER A 29 7.24 -19.93 41.06
C SER A 29 7.20 -19.32 39.66
N SER A 30 6.65 -20.07 38.70
CA SER A 30 6.29 -19.62 37.36
C SER A 30 5.04 -18.71 37.36
N ALA A 31 4.44 -18.50 38.54
CA ALA A 31 3.23 -17.73 38.75
C ALA A 31 3.29 -16.26 38.25
N PRO A 32 4.40 -15.49 38.39
CA PRO A 32 4.45 -14.11 37.92
C PRO A 32 4.52 -14.04 36.39
N ILE A 33 5.32 -14.90 35.75
CA ILE A 33 5.46 -14.96 34.29
C ILE A 33 4.14 -15.38 33.65
N LYS A 34 3.48 -16.40 34.21
CA LYS A 34 2.17 -16.85 33.74
C LYS A 34 1.11 -15.73 33.80
N LYS A 35 1.05 -14.98 34.92
CA LYS A 35 0.14 -13.84 35.06
C LYS A 35 0.37 -12.74 34.01
N ILE A 36 1.64 -12.44 33.70
CA ILE A 36 2.00 -11.45 32.66
C ILE A 36 1.55 -11.95 31.29
N ILE A 37 1.80 -13.22 30.97
CA ILE A 37 1.37 -13.85 29.70
C ILE A 37 -0.16 -13.85 29.58
N ASP A 38 -0.87 -14.22 30.65
CA ASP A 38 -2.33 -14.26 30.65
C ASP A 38 -2.93 -12.85 30.48
N MET A 39 -2.34 -11.84 31.13
CA MET A 39 -2.77 -10.45 31.00
C MET A 39 -2.49 -9.88 29.59
N ALA A 40 -1.32 -10.19 29.02
CA ALA A 40 -0.99 -9.80 27.65
C ALA A 40 -1.91 -10.50 26.63
N SER A 41 -2.21 -11.79 26.84
CA SER A 41 -3.15 -12.55 26.02
C SER A 41 -4.57 -11.98 26.12
N ALA A 42 -5.03 -11.61 27.31
CA ALA A 42 -6.33 -10.99 27.52
C ALA A 42 -6.42 -9.60 26.86
N ALA A 43 -5.38 -8.77 27.01
CA ALA A 43 -5.32 -7.46 26.35
C ALA A 43 -5.28 -7.60 24.82
N PHE A 44 -4.54 -8.58 24.30
CA PHE A 44 -4.49 -8.89 22.89
C PHE A 44 -5.86 -9.33 22.37
N ARG A 45 -6.53 -10.29 23.05
CA ARG A 45 -7.89 -10.74 22.70
C ARG A 45 -8.93 -9.63 22.79
N PHE A 46 -8.84 -8.76 23.79
CA PHE A 46 -9.72 -7.60 23.89
C PHE A 46 -9.53 -6.67 22.70
N GLY A 47 -8.28 -6.27 22.39
CA GLY A 47 -7.98 -5.49 21.19
C GLY A 47 -8.44 -6.19 19.91
N LEU A 48 -8.34 -7.52 19.87
CA LEU A 48 -8.78 -8.38 18.78
C LEU A 48 -10.29 -8.28 18.54
N ASP A 49 -11.09 -8.58 19.57
CA ASP A 49 -12.55 -8.56 19.52
C ASP A 49 -13.07 -7.16 19.17
N VAL A 50 -12.37 -6.16 19.67
CA VAL A 50 -12.66 -4.75 19.45
C VAL A 50 -12.39 -4.34 18.00
N VAL A 51 -11.30 -4.81 17.37
CA VAL A 51 -10.96 -4.51 15.97
C VAL A 51 -11.72 -5.38 14.96
N THR A 52 -12.20 -6.56 15.34
CA THR A 52 -13.05 -7.40 14.48
C THR A 52 -14.53 -7.32 14.80
N SER A 53 -14.93 -6.40 15.68
CA SER A 53 -16.33 -6.26 16.07
C SER A 53 -17.20 -5.89 14.86
N GLU A 54 -18.30 -6.62 14.72
CA GLU A 54 -19.39 -6.19 13.85
C GLU A 54 -20.07 -4.95 14.45
N GLU A 55 -20.72 -4.18 13.59
CA GLU A 55 -21.54 -3.06 14.02
C GLU A 55 -22.63 -3.52 15.02
N PRO A 56 -22.79 -2.84 16.18
CA PRO A 56 -23.80 -3.24 17.16
C PRO A 56 -25.21 -3.13 16.58
N LYS A 57 -26.15 -3.97 17.05
CA LYS A 57 -27.52 -4.05 16.51
C LYS A 57 -28.28 -2.72 16.50
N ASN A 58 -28.03 -1.85 17.49
CA ASN A 58 -28.68 -0.54 17.64
C ASN A 58 -27.63 0.56 17.86
N PRO A 59 -26.90 0.98 16.83
CA PRO A 59 -25.90 2.02 16.99
C PRO A 59 -26.56 3.39 17.13
N CYS A 60 -25.95 4.28 17.93
CA CYS A 60 -26.29 5.69 17.89
C CYS A 60 -25.83 6.27 16.53
N LYS A 61 -26.77 6.35 15.57
CA LYS A 61 -26.49 6.79 14.20
C LYS A 61 -25.86 8.18 14.14
N LEU A 62 -26.33 9.11 14.98
CA LEU A 62 -25.78 10.47 15.02
C LEU A 62 -24.30 10.48 15.41
N LEU A 63 -23.92 9.73 16.45
CA LEU A 63 -22.53 9.62 16.87
C LEU A 63 -21.64 9.03 15.77
N GLN A 64 -22.11 7.99 15.07
CA GLN A 64 -21.37 7.42 13.95
C GLN A 64 -21.17 8.41 12.81
N TRP A 65 -22.23 9.14 12.44
CA TRP A 65 -22.15 10.17 11.40
C TRP A 65 -21.16 11.28 11.76
N ILE A 66 -21.23 11.79 13.00
CA ILE A 66 -20.29 12.79 13.50
C ILE A 66 -18.86 12.26 13.47
N TRP A 67 -18.64 11.00 13.89
CA TRP A 67 -17.32 10.38 13.88
C TRP A 67 -16.76 10.23 12.46
N ILE A 68 -17.57 9.69 11.54
CA ILE A 68 -17.19 9.52 10.13
C ILE A 68 -16.87 10.88 9.49
N LEU A 69 -17.70 11.89 9.74
CA LEU A 69 -17.46 13.24 9.25
C LEU A 69 -16.18 13.84 9.87
N GLY A 70 -15.95 13.61 11.16
CA GLY A 70 -14.75 14.02 11.86
C GLY A 70 -13.49 13.41 11.24
N LEU A 71 -13.49 12.10 10.97
CA LEU A 71 -12.40 11.41 10.26
C LEU A 71 -12.20 11.99 8.85
N PHE A 72 -13.28 12.21 8.10
CA PHE A 72 -13.19 12.78 6.76
C PHE A 72 -12.48 14.15 6.77
N VAL A 73 -12.95 15.08 7.61
CA VAL A 73 -12.41 16.43 7.76
C VAL A 73 -10.98 16.40 8.29
N LEU A 74 -10.69 15.54 9.27
CA LEU A 74 -9.34 15.36 9.79
C LEU A 74 -8.36 14.95 8.69
N GLY A 75 -8.75 14.02 7.81
CA GLY A 75 -7.88 13.61 6.72
C GLY A 75 -7.68 14.67 5.64
N ILE A 76 -8.71 15.47 5.32
CA ILE A 76 -8.55 16.65 4.46
C ILE A 76 -7.51 17.61 5.05
N GLY A 77 -7.62 17.91 6.35
CA GLY A 77 -6.69 18.77 7.06
C GLY A 77 -5.27 18.20 7.14
N ALA A 78 -5.14 16.90 7.41
CA ALA A 78 -3.85 16.21 7.48
C ALA A 78 -3.11 16.25 6.15
N TRP A 79 -3.78 15.93 5.04
CA TRP A 79 -3.16 15.99 3.71
C TRP A 79 -2.85 17.41 3.25
N TRP A 80 -3.66 18.39 3.64
CA TRP A 80 -3.35 19.79 3.40
C TRP A 80 -2.10 20.23 4.15
N PHE A 81 -2.00 19.90 5.44
CA PHE A 81 -0.84 20.19 6.27
C PHE A 81 0.42 19.51 5.72
N PHE A 82 0.33 18.21 5.40
CA PHE A 82 1.42 17.42 4.85
C PHE A 82 1.95 17.99 3.53
N LEU A 83 1.05 18.42 2.64
CA LEU A 83 1.41 19.06 1.36
C LEU A 83 1.73 20.55 1.50
N ASN A 84 1.97 21.03 2.73
CA ASN A 84 2.31 22.43 3.04
C ASN A 84 1.32 23.44 2.42
N GLY A 85 0.03 23.10 2.40
CA GLY A 85 -1.03 23.88 1.78
C GLY A 85 -0.82 24.17 0.29
N GLY A 86 0.02 23.39 -0.40
CA GLY A 86 0.39 23.56 -1.80
C GLY A 86 1.67 24.38 -2.02
N ASN A 87 2.39 24.78 -0.95
CA ASN A 87 3.72 25.36 -1.08
C ASN A 87 4.77 24.24 -1.20
N ILE A 88 4.76 23.56 -2.34
CA ILE A 88 5.60 22.39 -2.63
C ILE A 88 6.98 22.83 -3.13
N GLN A 89 8.03 22.23 -2.56
CA GLN A 89 9.40 22.41 -3.06
C GLN A 89 9.63 21.53 -4.29
N PHE A 90 9.28 22.05 -5.47
CA PHE A 90 9.36 21.30 -6.72
C PHE A 90 10.77 20.97 -7.20
N ASN A 91 11.81 21.48 -6.53
CA ASN A 91 13.20 21.22 -6.83
C ASN A 91 13.78 19.98 -6.11
N LEU A 92 12.92 19.17 -5.48
CA LEU A 92 13.30 18.00 -4.70
C LEU A 92 12.86 16.70 -5.39
N HIS A 93 13.78 15.77 -5.64
CA HIS A 93 13.47 14.43 -6.15
C HIS A 93 12.49 14.44 -7.35
N ASP A 94 11.49 13.58 -7.30
CA ASP A 94 10.50 13.34 -8.33
C ASP A 94 9.55 14.53 -8.49
N TRP A 95 9.49 15.44 -7.52
CA TRP A 95 8.79 16.70 -7.73
C TRP A 95 9.40 17.52 -8.88
N VAL A 96 10.70 17.35 -9.18
CA VAL A 96 11.34 17.98 -10.35
C VAL A 96 10.73 17.48 -11.64
N GLU A 97 10.48 16.17 -11.73
CA GLU A 97 9.86 15.58 -12.91
C GLU A 97 8.35 15.84 -12.95
N ALA A 98 7.65 15.65 -11.83
CA ALA A 98 6.22 15.87 -11.71
C ALA A 98 5.82 17.32 -12.03
N SER A 99 6.58 18.30 -11.54
CA SER A 99 6.32 19.73 -11.82
C SER A 99 6.40 20.06 -13.30
N LYS A 100 7.40 19.53 -14.03
CA LYS A 100 7.52 19.74 -15.47
C LYS A 100 6.32 19.15 -16.22
N ARG A 101 5.88 17.96 -15.82
CA ARG A 101 4.71 17.30 -16.41
C ARG A 101 3.42 18.10 -16.14
N TYR A 102 3.26 18.65 -14.94
CA TYR A 102 2.11 19.48 -14.61
C TYR A 102 2.14 20.85 -15.30
N ALA A 103 3.31 21.48 -15.41
CA ALA A 103 3.48 22.72 -16.17
C ALA A 103 3.12 22.52 -17.64
N PHE A 104 3.56 21.39 -18.24
CA PHE A 104 3.20 21.05 -19.61
C PHE A 104 1.68 20.84 -19.79
N LEU A 105 1.03 20.10 -18.89
CA LEU A 105 -0.43 19.94 -18.92
C LEU A 105 -1.16 21.26 -18.72
N GLN A 106 -0.67 22.11 -17.82
CA GLN A 106 -1.23 23.44 -17.56
C GLN A 106 -1.18 24.31 -18.82
N ASP A 107 -0.02 24.38 -19.48
CA ASP A 107 0.16 25.10 -20.73
C ASP A 107 -0.77 24.59 -21.83
N ALA A 108 -0.85 23.26 -22.01
CA ALA A 108 -1.76 22.65 -22.97
C ALA A 108 -3.23 23.01 -22.71
N ILE A 109 -3.66 23.03 -21.44
CA ILE A 109 -5.03 23.42 -21.06
C ILE A 109 -5.28 24.91 -21.32
N GLN A 110 -4.37 25.78 -20.91
CA GLN A 110 -4.50 27.23 -21.07
C GLN A 110 -4.50 27.65 -22.55
N THR A 111 -3.71 26.96 -23.38
CA THR A 111 -3.64 27.19 -24.83
C THR A 111 -4.65 26.37 -25.64
N ARG A 112 -5.45 25.52 -24.98
CA ARG A 112 -6.47 24.64 -25.59
C ARG A 112 -5.88 23.67 -26.62
N GLN A 113 -4.68 23.19 -26.36
CA GLN A 113 -4.00 22.19 -27.18
C GLN A 113 -4.08 20.80 -26.54
N PHE A 114 -4.01 19.76 -27.37
CA PHE A 114 -3.87 18.40 -26.85
C PHE A 114 -2.42 18.16 -26.41
N PRO A 115 -2.18 17.62 -25.19
CA PRO A 115 -0.84 17.43 -24.65
C PRO A 115 -0.18 16.18 -25.23
N LEU A 116 0.19 16.24 -26.51
CA LEU A 116 0.79 15.10 -27.24
C LEU A 116 2.32 15.10 -27.15
N HIS A 117 2.96 16.26 -27.33
CA HIS A 117 4.41 16.41 -27.39
C HIS A 117 4.89 17.46 -26.39
N MET A 118 5.72 17.05 -25.44
CA MET A 118 6.32 17.93 -24.45
C MET A 118 7.58 18.60 -25.02
N PRO A 119 7.81 19.90 -24.78
CA PRO A 119 9.07 20.53 -25.16
C PRO A 119 10.23 19.93 -24.35
N GLY A 120 11.06 19.12 -25.03
CA GLY A 120 12.17 18.39 -24.46
C GLY A 120 11.77 17.10 -23.75
N THR A 121 12.76 16.32 -23.29
CA THR A 121 12.56 14.96 -22.78
C THR A 121 12.76 14.83 -21.26
N SER A 122 13.26 15.88 -20.60
CA SER A 122 13.68 15.83 -19.18
C SER A 122 12.53 15.66 -18.18
N GLY A 123 11.28 15.80 -18.59
CA GLY A 123 10.10 15.46 -17.78
C GLY A 123 9.49 14.10 -18.14
N LEU A 124 10.10 13.37 -19.07
CA LEU A 124 9.67 12.08 -19.58
C LEU A 124 10.86 11.10 -19.56
N ARG A 125 11.57 11.09 -18.42
CA ARG A 125 12.76 10.27 -18.16
C ARG A 125 13.86 10.36 -19.23
N THR A 126 13.94 11.46 -19.97
CA THR A 126 14.88 11.67 -21.10
C THR A 126 14.74 10.69 -22.28
N VAL A 127 13.70 9.86 -22.31
CA VAL A 127 13.50 8.81 -23.32
C VAL A 127 12.72 9.29 -24.54
N THR A 128 11.74 10.17 -24.34
CA THR A 128 10.82 10.59 -25.41
C THR A 128 10.27 12.00 -25.16
N ASP A 129 9.72 12.62 -26.20
CA ASP A 129 8.91 13.85 -26.12
C ASP A 129 7.41 13.55 -26.10
N ARG A 130 6.99 12.31 -26.42
CA ARG A 130 5.58 11.92 -26.52
C ARG A 130 5.00 11.66 -25.14
N TYR A 131 4.15 12.57 -24.68
CA TYR A 131 3.65 12.56 -23.31
C TYR A 131 2.93 11.26 -22.93
N LEU A 132 2.05 10.79 -23.82
CA LEU A 132 1.29 9.55 -23.59
C LEU A 132 2.15 8.27 -23.71
N ALA A 133 3.36 8.35 -24.27
CA ALA A 133 4.27 7.21 -24.35
C ALA A 133 4.90 6.85 -23.00
N VAL A 134 4.72 7.67 -21.96
CA VAL A 134 5.16 7.36 -20.60
C VAL A 134 3.93 7.00 -19.75
N VAL A 135 3.88 5.76 -19.25
CA VAL A 135 2.73 5.19 -18.53
C VAL A 135 2.38 5.92 -17.23
N ASP A 136 3.39 6.48 -16.55
CA ASP A 136 3.25 7.13 -15.24
C ASP A 136 2.88 8.63 -15.31
N THR A 137 2.48 9.10 -16.50
CA THR A 137 1.97 10.47 -16.69
C THR A 137 0.51 10.61 -16.28
N LEU A 138 0.10 11.82 -15.90
CA LEU A 138 -1.27 12.11 -15.50
C LEU A 138 -2.12 12.48 -16.72
N PHE A 139 -3.28 11.85 -16.91
CA PHE A 139 -4.20 12.17 -18.01
C PHE A 139 -5.67 12.02 -17.60
N SER A 140 -5.96 12.32 -16.34
CA SER A 140 -7.27 12.17 -15.73
C SER A 140 -8.10 13.46 -15.80
N PRO A 141 -9.45 13.41 -15.76
CA PRO A 141 -10.28 14.60 -15.96
C PRO A 141 -9.97 15.78 -15.02
N GLN A 142 -9.49 15.51 -13.81
CA GLN A 142 -9.13 16.57 -12.88
C GLN A 142 -7.94 17.42 -13.33
N VAL A 143 -7.15 16.99 -14.34
CA VAL A 143 -6.06 17.83 -14.88
C VAL A 143 -6.59 19.16 -15.37
N LEU A 144 -7.86 19.25 -15.78
CA LEU A 144 -8.53 20.49 -16.17
C LEU A 144 -8.44 21.58 -15.10
N LEU A 145 -8.30 21.22 -13.82
CA LEU A 145 -8.09 22.17 -12.73
C LEU A 145 -6.78 22.95 -12.83
N LEU A 146 -5.78 22.44 -13.55
CA LEU A 146 -4.54 23.18 -13.86
C LEU A 146 -4.80 24.45 -14.67
N GLY A 147 -5.94 24.55 -15.37
CA GLY A 147 -6.36 25.79 -16.03
C GLY A 147 -6.70 26.93 -15.05
N PHE A 148 -6.93 26.62 -13.77
CA PHE A 148 -7.38 27.56 -12.75
C PHE A 148 -6.48 27.63 -11.51
N LEU A 149 -5.64 26.62 -11.30
CA LEU A 149 -4.82 26.48 -10.10
C LEU A 149 -3.33 26.45 -10.47
N ASP A 150 -2.51 27.10 -9.64
CA ASP A 150 -1.07 26.90 -9.64
C ASP A 150 -0.72 25.43 -9.34
N LEU A 151 0.45 24.97 -9.79
CA LEU A 151 0.85 23.56 -9.72
C LEU A 151 0.72 22.96 -8.31
N GLY A 152 1.19 23.69 -7.28
CA GLY A 152 1.13 23.21 -5.90
C GLY A 152 -0.29 23.16 -5.34
N LYS A 153 -1.17 24.10 -5.72
CA LYS A 153 -2.59 24.07 -5.35
C LYS A 153 -3.33 22.95 -6.08
N PHE A 154 -2.96 22.68 -7.33
CA PHE A 154 -3.44 21.53 -8.06
C PHE A 154 -3.06 20.21 -7.37
N VAL A 155 -1.82 20.05 -6.89
CA VAL A 155 -1.41 18.85 -6.13
C VAL A 155 -2.34 18.60 -4.93
N VAL A 156 -2.61 19.63 -4.13
CA VAL A 156 -3.53 19.52 -2.98
C VAL A 156 -4.95 19.17 -3.44
N ALA A 157 -5.47 19.87 -4.45
CA ALA A 157 -6.82 19.62 -4.97
C ALA A 157 -6.97 18.20 -5.53
N ASN A 158 -5.99 17.73 -6.31
CA ASN A 158 -5.95 16.39 -6.85
C ASN A 158 -5.91 15.33 -5.73
N THR A 159 -5.06 15.51 -4.73
CA THR A 159 -4.99 14.64 -3.55
C THR A 159 -6.32 14.61 -2.80
N TRP A 160 -6.96 15.75 -2.57
CA TRP A 160 -8.27 15.81 -1.92
C TRP A 160 -9.38 15.12 -2.71
N LEU A 161 -9.41 15.29 -4.05
CA LEU A 161 -10.39 14.61 -4.90
C LEU A 161 -10.22 13.09 -4.83
N LEU A 162 -8.99 12.59 -4.95
CA LEU A 162 -8.68 11.18 -4.86
C LEU A 162 -8.91 10.61 -3.46
N TYR A 163 -8.52 11.35 -2.41
CA TYR A 163 -8.83 11.00 -1.02
C TYR A 163 -10.34 10.91 -0.79
N THR A 164 -11.11 11.89 -1.28
CA THR A 164 -12.57 11.90 -1.14
C THR A 164 -13.21 10.71 -1.85
N ALA A 165 -12.77 10.44 -3.10
CA ALA A 165 -13.20 9.26 -3.83
C ALA A 165 -12.84 7.97 -3.06
N GLY A 166 -11.62 7.89 -2.51
CA GLY A 166 -11.18 6.79 -1.68
C GLY A 166 -12.02 6.58 -0.44
N PHE A 167 -12.31 7.67 0.29
CA PHE A 167 -13.08 7.63 1.52
C PHE A 167 -14.50 7.11 1.26
N THR A 168 -15.11 7.50 0.13
CA THR A 168 -16.39 6.91 -0.29
C THR A 168 -16.28 5.41 -0.60
N GLY A 169 -15.19 4.97 -1.25
CA GLY A 169 -14.89 3.55 -1.43
C GLY A 169 -14.77 2.80 -0.10
N LEU A 170 -14.12 3.41 0.90
CA LEU A 170 -14.00 2.84 2.24
C LEU A 170 -15.35 2.77 2.97
N LEU A 171 -16.24 3.77 2.80
CA LEU A 171 -17.60 3.73 3.34
C LEU A 171 -18.43 2.59 2.73
N LEU A 172 -18.28 2.35 1.43
CA LEU A 172 -18.93 1.22 0.77
C LEU A 172 -18.38 -0.11 1.29
N LEU A 173 -17.07 -0.21 1.50
CA LEU A 173 -16.42 -1.37 2.10
C LEU A 173 -16.89 -1.60 3.55
N LYS A 174 -17.04 -0.53 4.35
CA LYS A 174 -17.62 -0.60 5.70
C LYS A 174 -18.99 -1.27 5.68
N LYS A 175 -19.84 -0.87 4.74
CA LYS A 175 -21.19 -1.41 4.58
C LYS A 175 -21.16 -2.88 4.14
N GLU A 176 -20.31 -3.21 3.17
CA GLU A 176 -20.17 -4.57 2.64
C GLU A 176 -19.71 -5.56 3.71
N LEU A 177 -18.73 -5.15 4.53
CA LEU A 177 -18.16 -5.97 5.60
C LEU A 177 -18.84 -5.78 6.97
N LYS A 178 -19.86 -4.92 7.07
CA LYS A 178 -20.56 -4.56 8.33
C LYS A 178 -19.60 -4.15 9.47
N LEU A 179 -18.55 -3.41 9.11
CA LEU A 179 -17.51 -3.00 10.07
C LEU A 179 -18.10 -2.10 11.16
N SER A 180 -17.70 -2.33 12.41
CA SER A 180 -17.91 -1.36 13.48
C SER A 180 -17.19 -0.04 13.18
N ILE A 181 -17.56 1.02 13.91
CA ILE A 181 -16.93 2.33 13.77
C ILE A 181 -15.42 2.28 14.10
N LEU A 182 -15.01 1.39 14.99
CA LEU A 182 -13.63 1.27 15.39
C LEU A 182 -12.81 0.49 14.35
N SER A 183 -13.31 -0.66 13.88
CA SER A 183 -12.70 -1.40 12.76
C SER A 183 -12.54 -0.50 11.54
N PHE A 184 -13.57 0.31 11.25
CA PHE A 184 -13.53 1.33 10.21
C PHE A 184 -12.42 2.36 10.45
N THR A 185 -12.27 2.85 11.68
CA THR A 185 -11.24 3.84 12.04
C THR A 185 -9.82 3.27 11.87
N VAL A 186 -9.59 2.02 12.31
CA VAL A 186 -8.29 1.36 12.14
C VAL A 186 -7.98 1.17 10.66
N LEU A 187 -8.94 0.66 9.88
CA LEU A 187 -8.76 0.49 8.44
C LEU A 187 -8.55 1.83 7.71
N TYR A 188 -9.26 2.88 8.14
CA TYR A 188 -9.07 4.24 7.65
C TYR A 188 -7.63 4.72 7.86
N LEU A 189 -7.08 4.59 9.07
CA LEU A 189 -5.71 5.00 9.35
C LEU A 189 -4.69 4.19 8.54
N LEU A 190 -4.89 2.87 8.45
CA LEU A 190 -4.00 1.99 7.67
C LEU A 190 -4.02 2.30 6.17
N LEU A 191 -5.15 2.65 5.60
CA LEU A 191 -5.23 2.94 4.16
C LEU A 191 -4.81 4.37 3.84
N PHE A 192 -5.21 5.34 4.65
CA PHE A 192 -4.98 6.74 4.31
C PHE A 192 -3.69 7.32 4.89
N PHE A 193 -3.03 6.65 5.83
CA PHE A 193 -1.86 7.21 6.54
C PHE A 193 -0.78 6.17 6.86
N ASN A 194 -0.61 5.14 6.03
CA ASN A 194 0.54 4.23 6.14
C ASN A 194 1.85 4.89 5.63
N GLY A 195 3.00 4.36 6.05
CA GLY A 195 4.31 4.87 5.63
C GLY A 195 4.47 4.92 4.12
N HIS A 196 3.98 3.90 3.40
CA HIS A 196 4.10 3.81 1.96
C HIS A 196 3.49 5.00 1.21
N ILE A 197 2.23 5.35 1.46
CA ILE A 197 1.59 6.48 0.77
C ILE A 197 2.18 7.83 1.20
N VAL A 198 2.55 7.96 2.47
CA VAL A 198 3.15 9.19 3.01
C VAL A 198 4.51 9.44 2.35
N ASP A 199 5.38 8.43 2.29
CA ASP A 199 6.73 8.57 1.76
C ASP A 199 6.76 8.84 0.27
N HIS A 200 5.92 8.16 -0.52
CA HIS A 200 5.83 8.41 -1.96
C HIS A 200 5.37 9.85 -2.24
N LEU A 201 4.35 10.32 -1.53
CA LEU A 201 3.91 11.71 -1.71
C LEU A 201 4.92 12.72 -1.16
N ALA A 202 5.74 12.36 -0.17
CA ALA A 202 6.81 13.23 0.32
C ALA A 202 7.86 13.53 -0.77
N VAL A 203 8.28 12.50 -1.51
CA VAL A 203 9.34 12.62 -2.53
C VAL A 203 8.84 13.09 -3.90
N GLY A 204 7.52 13.21 -4.09
CA GLY A 204 6.94 13.68 -5.34
C GLY A 204 6.58 12.61 -6.35
N HIS A 205 6.46 11.37 -5.88
CA HIS A 205 5.85 10.25 -6.61
C HIS A 205 4.32 10.47 -6.74
N ALA A 206 3.93 11.58 -7.38
CA ALA A 206 2.58 12.13 -7.28
C ALA A 206 1.49 11.24 -7.90
N HIS A 207 1.84 10.35 -8.82
CA HIS A 207 0.92 9.35 -9.37
C HIS A 207 0.43 8.35 -8.32
N TRP A 208 1.17 8.16 -7.21
CA TRP A 208 0.73 7.33 -6.08
C TRP A 208 -0.46 7.92 -5.32
N ALA A 209 -0.86 9.18 -5.56
CA ALA A 209 -2.14 9.68 -5.06
C ALA A 209 -3.34 8.82 -5.51
N ALA A 210 -3.21 8.09 -6.63
CA ALA A 210 -4.21 7.12 -7.07
C ALA A 210 -4.41 5.95 -6.10
N TYR A 211 -3.46 5.71 -5.19
CA TYR A 211 -3.57 4.73 -4.10
C TYR A 211 -4.86 4.93 -3.30
N PHE A 212 -5.36 6.16 -3.17
CA PHE A 212 -6.62 6.40 -2.49
C PHE A 212 -7.80 5.69 -3.14
N LEU A 213 -7.73 5.25 -4.40
CA LEU A 213 -8.78 4.46 -5.04
C LEU A 213 -8.74 2.96 -4.66
N MET A 214 -7.70 2.49 -3.96
CA MET A 214 -7.57 1.08 -3.54
C MET A 214 -8.70 0.53 -2.64
N PRO A 215 -9.44 1.31 -1.83
CA PRO A 215 -10.63 0.82 -1.14
C PRO A 215 -11.69 0.25 -2.11
N TYR A 216 -11.80 0.78 -3.33
CA TYR A 216 -12.66 0.20 -4.36
C TYR A 216 -12.14 -1.14 -4.88
N PHE A 217 -10.82 -1.29 -5.02
CA PHE A 217 -10.25 -2.58 -5.37
C PHE A 217 -10.55 -3.63 -4.29
N MET A 218 -10.38 -3.28 -3.02
CA MET A 218 -10.73 -4.14 -1.89
C MET A 218 -12.22 -4.53 -1.91
N LEU A 219 -13.11 -3.56 -2.15
CA LEU A 219 -14.54 -3.81 -2.33
C LEU A 219 -14.82 -4.77 -3.50
N ALA A 220 -14.08 -4.63 -4.61
CA ALA A 220 -14.19 -5.53 -5.75
C ALA A 220 -13.88 -6.97 -5.39
N VAL A 221 -12.77 -7.17 -4.67
CA VAL A 221 -12.29 -8.47 -4.21
C VAL A 221 -13.29 -9.11 -3.25
N VAL A 222 -13.79 -8.35 -2.27
CA VAL A 222 -14.82 -8.84 -1.33
C VAL A 222 -16.06 -9.32 -2.06
N ARG A 223 -16.56 -8.53 -3.02
CA ARG A 223 -17.74 -8.91 -3.82
C ARG A 223 -17.51 -10.11 -4.71
N LEU A 224 -16.31 -10.21 -5.31
CA LEU A 224 -15.91 -11.37 -6.11
C LEU A 224 -15.90 -12.64 -5.25
N LEU A 225 -15.32 -12.55 -4.06
CA LEU A 225 -15.30 -13.65 -3.08
C LEU A 225 -16.70 -14.01 -2.58
N GLY A 226 -17.61 -13.04 -2.51
CA GLY A 226 -19.03 -13.25 -2.26
C GLY A 226 -19.85 -13.78 -3.45
N GLY A 227 -19.20 -14.13 -4.57
CA GLY A 227 -19.84 -14.73 -5.75
C GLY A 227 -20.28 -13.74 -6.83
N THR A 228 -20.04 -12.45 -6.67
CA THR A 228 -20.40 -11.43 -7.67
C THR A 228 -19.45 -11.50 -8.86
N THR A 229 -19.84 -12.22 -9.92
CA THR A 229 -18.99 -12.51 -11.08
C THR A 229 -19.61 -12.10 -12.42
N GLY A 230 -20.70 -11.32 -12.43
CA GLY A 230 -21.38 -10.91 -13.68
C GLY A 230 -20.64 -9.82 -14.48
N TRP A 231 -21.11 -9.53 -15.70
CA TRP A 231 -20.56 -8.46 -16.56
C TRP A 231 -20.62 -7.06 -15.93
N ARG A 232 -21.59 -6.80 -15.05
CA ARG A 232 -21.65 -5.55 -14.29
C ARG A 232 -20.43 -5.40 -13.37
N TRP A 233 -20.00 -6.48 -12.73
CA TRP A 233 -18.79 -6.47 -11.89
C TRP A 233 -17.53 -6.33 -12.75
N THR A 234 -17.44 -7.08 -13.86
CA THR A 234 -16.37 -6.94 -14.85
C THR A 234 -16.21 -5.48 -15.28
N LEU A 235 -17.29 -4.86 -15.75
CA LEU A 235 -17.29 -3.47 -16.23
C LEU A 235 -16.85 -2.51 -15.12
N TRP A 236 -17.40 -2.67 -13.92
CA TRP A 236 -17.06 -1.81 -12.80
C TRP A 236 -15.59 -1.92 -12.39
N PHE A 237 -15.04 -3.14 -12.34
CA PHE A 237 -13.61 -3.36 -12.08
C PHE A 237 -12.74 -2.78 -13.21
N SER A 238 -13.12 -2.98 -14.46
CA SER A 238 -12.38 -2.44 -15.61
C SER A 238 -12.37 -0.91 -15.62
N ILE A 239 -13.47 -0.27 -15.24
CA ILE A 239 -13.53 1.18 -15.05
C ILE A 239 -12.58 1.62 -13.92
N LEU A 240 -12.53 0.89 -12.80
CA LEU A 240 -11.59 1.20 -11.72
C LEU A 240 -10.13 1.12 -12.20
N MET A 241 -9.76 0.05 -12.92
CA MET A 241 -8.42 -0.10 -13.48
C MET A 241 -8.09 1.01 -14.48
N PHE A 242 -9.06 1.37 -15.34
CA PHE A 242 -8.92 2.49 -16.26
C PHE A 242 -8.71 3.82 -15.53
N CYS A 243 -9.50 4.10 -14.48
CA CYS A 243 -9.33 5.30 -13.66
C CYS A 243 -7.95 5.35 -13.00
N LEU A 244 -7.43 4.24 -12.45
CA LEU A 244 -6.07 4.16 -11.93
C LEU A 244 -5.03 4.46 -13.02
N MET A 245 -5.21 3.90 -14.22
CA MET A 245 -4.31 4.11 -15.35
C MET A 245 -4.31 5.55 -15.86
N LEU A 246 -5.45 6.25 -15.79
CA LEU A 246 -5.54 7.69 -16.09
C LEU A 246 -4.79 8.55 -15.07
N GLN A 247 -4.60 8.07 -13.83
CA GLN A 247 -3.75 8.75 -12.84
C GLN A 247 -2.25 8.53 -13.06
N GLY A 248 -1.87 7.70 -14.04
CA GLY A 248 -0.49 7.25 -14.20
C GLY A 248 -0.09 6.14 -13.21
N ALA A 249 -1.03 5.60 -12.43
CA ALA A 249 -0.73 4.61 -11.40
C ALA A 249 -0.69 3.18 -11.94
N TYR A 250 0.13 2.96 -12.96
CA TYR A 250 0.24 1.66 -13.62
C TYR A 250 0.73 0.56 -12.68
N HIS A 251 1.60 0.88 -11.71
CA HIS A 251 2.04 -0.04 -10.67
C HIS A 251 0.84 -0.63 -9.91
N LEU A 252 -0.13 0.21 -9.51
CA LEU A 252 -1.33 -0.24 -8.81
C LEU A 252 -2.21 -1.14 -9.68
N VAL A 253 -2.31 -0.85 -10.98
CA VAL A 253 -3.03 -1.69 -11.93
C VAL A 253 -2.38 -3.07 -12.03
N VAL A 254 -1.06 -3.11 -12.19
CA VAL A 254 -0.29 -4.37 -12.27
C VAL A 254 -0.46 -5.16 -10.97
N ILE A 255 -0.29 -4.52 -9.81
CA ILE A 255 -0.46 -5.16 -8.49
C ILE A 255 -1.88 -5.72 -8.33
N ALA A 256 -2.92 -4.96 -8.70
CA ALA A 256 -4.31 -5.40 -8.62
C ALA A 256 -4.58 -6.63 -9.51
N LEU A 257 -4.08 -6.62 -10.74
CA LEU A 257 -4.23 -7.75 -11.67
C LEU A 257 -3.45 -8.98 -11.19
N PHE A 258 -2.22 -8.80 -10.72
CA PHE A 258 -1.42 -9.88 -10.13
C PHE A 258 -2.11 -10.49 -8.92
N PHE A 259 -2.65 -9.66 -8.03
CA PHE A 259 -3.40 -10.14 -6.87
C PHE A 259 -4.57 -11.03 -7.29
N LEU A 260 -5.36 -10.65 -8.30
CA LEU A 260 -6.44 -11.51 -8.81
C LEU A 260 -5.91 -12.83 -9.37
N VAL A 261 -4.82 -12.82 -10.14
CA VAL A 261 -4.20 -14.05 -10.67
C VAL A 261 -3.75 -14.96 -9.53
N LEU A 262 -3.15 -14.41 -8.47
CA LEU A 262 -2.73 -15.16 -7.30
C LEU A 262 -3.90 -15.78 -6.50
N MET A 263 -5.13 -15.30 -6.70
CA MET A 263 -6.32 -15.93 -6.11
C MET A 263 -6.76 -17.21 -6.83
N ILE A 264 -6.36 -17.41 -8.09
CA ILE A 264 -6.82 -18.55 -8.91
C ILE A 264 -6.49 -19.90 -8.26
N PRO A 265 -5.26 -20.17 -7.77
CA PRO A 265 -4.96 -21.44 -7.12
C PRO A 265 -5.83 -21.71 -5.88
N ALA A 266 -6.19 -20.66 -5.14
CA ALA A 266 -7.04 -20.78 -3.95
C ALA A 266 -8.53 -20.91 -4.28
N ARG A 267 -8.97 -20.40 -5.45
CA ARG A 267 -10.37 -20.39 -5.90
C ARG A 267 -10.47 -20.61 -7.43
N PRO A 268 -10.22 -21.84 -7.94
CA PRO A 268 -10.18 -22.09 -9.38
C PRO A 268 -11.47 -21.75 -10.14
N ALA A 269 -12.63 -21.81 -9.47
CA ALA A 269 -13.91 -21.39 -10.03
C ALA A 269 -13.95 -19.91 -10.49
N LEU A 270 -13.04 -19.07 -9.96
CA LEU A 270 -12.94 -17.66 -10.33
C LEU A 270 -12.06 -17.40 -11.56
N THR A 271 -11.45 -18.44 -12.16
CA THR A 271 -10.51 -18.29 -13.29
C THR A 271 -11.12 -17.52 -14.45
N VAL A 272 -12.29 -17.95 -14.96
CA VAL A 272 -12.94 -17.30 -16.10
C VAL A 272 -13.35 -15.86 -15.79
N PRO A 273 -14.00 -15.55 -14.65
CA PRO A 273 -14.26 -14.17 -14.24
C PRO A 273 -13.00 -13.30 -14.17
N ILE A 274 -11.90 -13.81 -13.60
CA ILE A 274 -10.64 -13.08 -13.46
C ILE A 274 -10.01 -12.81 -14.82
N LEU A 275 -9.87 -13.83 -15.68
CA LEU A 275 -9.29 -13.66 -17.02
C LEU A 275 -10.10 -12.68 -17.87
N ARG A 276 -11.43 -12.84 -17.89
CA ARG A 276 -12.33 -11.93 -18.61
C ARG A 276 -12.17 -10.49 -18.15
N THR A 277 -12.05 -10.28 -16.84
CA THR A 277 -11.91 -8.95 -16.25
C THR A 277 -10.53 -8.35 -16.48
N GLY A 278 -9.48 -9.17 -16.47
CA GLY A 278 -8.14 -8.76 -16.88
C GLY A 278 -8.14 -8.25 -18.32
N VAL A 279 -8.68 -9.05 -19.25
CA VAL A 279 -8.78 -8.66 -20.68
C VAL A 279 -9.61 -7.39 -20.85
N ALA A 280 -10.79 -7.29 -20.24
CA ALA A 280 -11.64 -6.11 -20.33
C ALA A 280 -10.94 -4.84 -19.78
N SER A 281 -10.17 -4.97 -18.69
CA SER A 281 -9.44 -3.86 -18.09
C SER A 281 -8.28 -3.38 -18.97
N LEU A 282 -7.56 -4.31 -19.59
CA LEU A 282 -6.50 -4.01 -20.56
C LEU A 282 -7.06 -3.32 -21.79
N LEU A 283 -8.13 -3.88 -22.39
CA LEU A 283 -8.79 -3.30 -23.57
C LEU A 283 -9.29 -1.87 -23.30
N MET A 284 -9.97 -1.65 -22.17
CA MET A 284 -10.44 -0.32 -21.77
C MET A 284 -9.29 0.66 -21.57
N SER A 285 -8.13 0.19 -21.12
CA SER A 285 -6.94 1.00 -20.86
C SER A 285 -5.99 1.12 -22.07
N MET A 286 -6.37 0.61 -23.25
CA MET A 286 -5.52 0.64 -24.44
C MET A 286 -5.06 2.04 -24.85
N VAL A 287 -5.87 3.07 -24.58
CA VAL A 287 -5.48 4.47 -24.83
C VAL A 287 -4.26 4.93 -24.03
N ARG A 288 -3.92 4.23 -22.93
CA ARG A 288 -2.73 4.47 -22.11
C ARG A 288 -1.65 3.39 -22.28
N ILE A 289 -2.01 2.20 -22.76
CA ILE A 289 -1.07 1.07 -22.94
C ILE A 289 -0.44 1.07 -24.33
N LEU A 290 -1.19 1.41 -25.38
CA LEU A 290 -0.71 1.34 -26.74
C LEU A 290 0.44 2.32 -27.04
N PRO A 291 0.39 3.60 -26.62
CA PRO A 291 1.49 4.54 -26.89
C PRO A 291 2.87 4.08 -26.34
N PRO A 292 3.02 3.65 -25.07
CA PRO A 292 4.29 3.12 -24.58
C PRO A 292 4.71 1.83 -25.30
N LEU A 293 3.75 0.95 -25.65
CA LEU A 293 4.05 -0.30 -26.36
C LEU A 293 4.68 -0.04 -27.73
N LEU A 294 4.24 1.01 -28.44
CA LEU A 294 4.83 1.44 -29.71
C LEU A 294 6.25 2.01 -29.55
N HIS A 295 6.67 2.32 -28.32
CA HIS A 295 8.00 2.83 -27.95
C HIS A 295 8.82 1.82 -27.14
N PHE A 296 8.38 0.57 -27.05
CA PHE A 296 8.99 -0.42 -26.13
C PHE A 296 10.51 -0.56 -26.28
N GLY A 297 11.05 -0.45 -27.51
CA GLY A 297 12.48 -0.55 -27.77
C GLY A 297 13.33 0.66 -27.34
N ALA A 298 12.71 1.74 -26.85
CA ALA A 298 13.41 2.97 -26.44
C ALA A 298 13.57 3.11 -24.92
N PHE A 299 12.88 2.28 -24.11
CA PHE A 299 12.94 2.34 -22.65
C PHE A 299 14.03 1.41 -22.11
N ASP A 300 14.66 1.83 -21.00
CA ASP A 300 15.56 0.96 -20.25
C ASP A 300 14.79 -0.26 -19.72
N THR A 301 15.42 -1.42 -19.84
CA THR A 301 14.92 -2.70 -19.32
C THR A 301 15.52 -3.06 -17.97
N GLU A 302 16.22 -2.12 -17.33
CA GLU A 302 16.81 -2.33 -16.02
C GLU A 302 15.73 -2.65 -14.99
N PHE A 303 15.87 -3.82 -14.37
CA PHE A 303 15.01 -4.23 -13.28
C PHE A 303 15.37 -3.44 -12.03
N LEU A 304 14.54 -2.48 -11.68
CA LEU A 304 14.57 -1.82 -10.37
C LEU A 304 14.03 -2.82 -9.33
N SER A 305 14.92 -3.34 -8.49
CA SER A 305 14.67 -4.42 -7.52
C SER A 305 13.60 -4.08 -6.48
N GLY A 306 12.92 -5.08 -5.92
CA GLY A 306 12.12 -4.95 -4.70
C GLY A 306 12.96 -5.12 -3.42
N PHE A 307 12.34 -5.61 -2.35
CA PHE A 307 13.03 -6.00 -1.12
C PHE A 307 14.14 -7.01 -1.39
N SER A 308 15.38 -6.67 -1.01
CA SER A 308 16.56 -7.52 -1.24
C SER A 308 16.64 -8.71 -0.29
N SER A 309 15.87 -8.70 0.80
CA SER A 309 15.80 -9.80 1.77
C SER A 309 14.48 -9.77 2.55
N SER A 310 14.14 -10.89 3.21
CA SER A 310 13.02 -10.91 4.18
C SER A 310 13.26 -9.95 5.35
N ALA A 311 14.52 -9.74 5.74
CA ALA A 311 14.87 -8.78 6.78
C ALA A 311 14.54 -7.34 6.34
N ASP A 312 14.82 -6.98 5.10
CA ASP A 312 14.42 -5.69 4.53
C ASP A 312 12.90 -5.54 4.48
N LEU A 313 12.18 -6.59 4.07
CA LEU A 313 10.71 -6.61 4.10
C LEU A 313 10.17 -6.36 5.50
N PHE A 314 10.61 -7.12 6.50
CA PHE A 314 10.15 -6.93 7.88
C PHE A 314 10.56 -5.56 8.43
N SER A 315 11.77 -5.10 8.12
CA SER A 315 12.22 -3.78 8.51
C SER A 315 11.35 -2.68 7.90
N GLY A 316 10.99 -2.78 6.62
CA GLY A 316 10.11 -1.83 5.95
C GLY A 316 8.70 -1.78 6.54
N LEU A 317 8.23 -2.86 7.16
CA LEU A 317 6.90 -2.92 7.79
C LEU A 317 6.87 -2.34 9.21
N VAL A 318 7.98 -2.35 9.95
CA VAL A 318 7.96 -2.10 11.41
C VAL A 318 8.98 -1.10 11.92
N VAL A 319 9.99 -0.74 11.13
CA VAL A 319 10.99 0.26 11.50
C VAL A 319 10.57 1.59 10.91
N LEU A 320 10.21 2.53 11.78
CA LEU A 320 9.96 3.90 11.36
C LEU A 320 11.28 4.51 10.88
N ARG A 321 11.34 4.92 9.61
CA ARG A 321 12.51 5.59 9.04
C ARG A 321 12.41 7.09 9.28
N GLU A 322 13.58 7.72 9.42
CA GLU A 322 13.62 9.18 9.50
C GLU A 322 13.25 9.79 8.16
N THR A 323 12.41 10.81 8.19
CA THR A 323 11.99 11.55 6.99
C THR A 323 12.93 12.71 6.66
N THR A 324 14.16 12.70 7.21
CA THR A 324 15.15 13.72 6.84
C THR A 324 15.51 13.55 5.36
N ARG A 325 15.74 14.67 4.68
CA ARG A 325 16.13 14.68 3.26
C ARG A 325 17.27 13.69 2.98
N THR A 326 18.27 13.66 3.86
CA THR A 326 19.43 12.76 3.76
C THR A 326 19.07 11.28 3.98
N ALA A 327 18.13 10.96 4.87
CA ALA A 327 17.74 9.58 5.16
C ALA A 327 16.87 8.99 4.04
N ILE A 328 15.90 9.75 3.54
CA ILE A 328 15.06 9.35 2.40
C ILE A 328 15.90 9.19 1.12
N MET A 329 16.84 10.11 0.88
CA MET A 329 17.75 10.08 -0.28
C MET A 329 18.77 8.95 -0.25
N LYS A 330 19.04 8.36 0.91
CA LYS A 330 20.08 7.35 1.04
C LYS A 330 19.58 6.05 0.40
N PRO A 331 20.34 5.46 -0.54
CA PRO A 331 20.02 4.12 -1.03
C PRO A 331 19.98 3.14 0.14
N SER A 332 19.13 2.12 0.04
CA SER A 332 19.27 0.98 0.94
C SER A 332 20.67 0.39 0.80
N PRO A 333 21.31 -0.08 1.89
CA PRO A 333 22.59 -0.78 1.81
C PRO A 333 22.54 -2.00 0.86
N LEU A 334 21.35 -2.52 0.58
CA LEU A 334 21.10 -3.72 -0.20
C LEU A 334 20.31 -3.46 -1.50
N SER A 335 19.86 -2.23 -1.76
CA SER A 335 19.11 -1.86 -2.97
C SER A 335 19.51 -0.47 -3.46
N PRO A 336 19.67 -0.26 -4.78
CA PRO A 336 19.95 1.06 -5.35
C PRO A 336 18.78 2.03 -5.17
N LEU A 337 17.60 1.54 -4.76
CA LEU A 337 16.43 2.35 -4.48
C LEU A 337 16.58 3.13 -3.17
N GLY A 338 15.99 4.32 -3.14
CA GLY A 338 15.84 5.06 -1.90
C GLY A 338 14.81 4.39 -0.97
N TRP A 339 14.90 4.70 0.31
CA TRP A 339 14.11 4.02 1.34
C TRP A 339 12.60 4.16 1.16
N TRP A 340 12.12 5.21 0.49
CA TRP A 340 10.70 5.41 0.22
C TRP A 340 10.06 4.26 -0.59
N GLU A 341 10.84 3.55 -1.43
CA GLU A 341 10.37 2.40 -2.20
C GLU A 341 10.14 1.15 -1.32
N LEU A 342 10.78 1.11 -0.16
CA LEU A 342 10.78 -0.03 0.77
C LEU A 342 10.02 0.26 2.07
N ASP A 343 9.62 1.51 2.31
CA ASP A 343 8.85 1.89 3.49
C ASP A 343 7.39 1.50 3.29
N TYR A 344 6.95 0.51 4.06
CA TYR A 344 5.57 0.07 4.18
C TYR A 344 5.17 0.10 5.64
N PHE A 345 5.65 1.10 6.39
CA PHE A 345 5.53 1.13 7.83
C PHE A 345 4.06 1.08 8.25
N ILE A 346 3.73 0.02 8.96
CA ILE A 346 2.45 -0.23 9.63
C ILE A 346 2.63 -0.42 11.14
N GLY A 347 3.87 -0.62 11.59
CA GLY A 347 4.23 -0.86 12.98
C GLY A 347 4.01 -2.30 13.44
N MET A 348 4.64 -2.66 14.56
CA MET A 348 4.62 -4.03 15.10
C MET A 348 3.21 -4.54 15.42
N ALA A 349 2.34 -3.67 15.94
CA ALA A 349 0.97 -4.04 16.30
C ALA A 349 0.14 -4.42 15.07
N ALA A 350 0.23 -3.65 13.99
CA ALA A 350 -0.47 -3.95 12.74
C ALA A 350 0.12 -5.19 12.05
N LEU A 351 1.46 -5.36 12.08
CA LEU A 351 2.08 -6.58 11.54
C LEU A 351 1.59 -7.83 12.29
N ALA A 352 1.59 -7.80 13.62
CA ALA A 352 1.09 -8.92 14.43
C ALA A 352 -0.37 -9.23 14.12
N PHE A 353 -1.20 -8.20 13.94
CA PHE A 353 -2.59 -8.33 13.52
C PHE A 353 -2.70 -9.03 12.15
N LEU A 354 -1.94 -8.58 11.15
CA LEU A 354 -1.94 -9.19 9.81
C LEU A 354 -1.45 -10.64 9.81
N LEU A 355 -0.40 -10.96 10.56
CA LEU A 355 0.10 -12.33 10.65
C LEU A 355 -0.91 -13.26 11.34
N TYR A 356 -1.55 -12.78 12.41
CA TYR A 356 -2.55 -13.56 13.12
C TYR A 356 -3.79 -13.82 12.26
N PHE A 357 -4.38 -12.79 11.65
CA PHE A 357 -5.64 -12.93 10.91
C PHE A 357 -5.45 -13.38 9.46
N GLY A 358 -4.47 -12.80 8.77
CA GLY A 358 -4.22 -13.10 7.37
C GLY A 358 -3.70 -14.51 7.18
N ILE A 359 -2.82 -14.97 8.07
CA ILE A 359 -2.12 -16.25 7.93
C ILE A 359 -2.61 -17.27 8.97
N TRP A 360 -2.32 -17.05 10.25
CA TRP A 360 -2.50 -18.10 11.27
C TRP A 360 -3.95 -18.56 11.43
N ARG A 361 -4.89 -17.62 11.58
CA ARG A 361 -6.33 -17.92 11.73
C ARG A 361 -6.87 -18.55 10.45
N SER A 362 -6.57 -17.96 9.29
CA SER A 362 -7.00 -18.47 7.98
C SER A 362 -6.58 -19.92 7.74
N LEU A 363 -5.40 -20.32 8.21
CA LEU A 363 -4.92 -21.70 8.11
C LEU A 363 -5.59 -22.66 9.11
N ARG A 364 -6.10 -22.17 10.25
CA ARG A 364 -6.66 -23.00 11.33
C ARG A 364 -8.17 -23.13 11.33
N THR A 365 -8.89 -22.21 10.70
CA THR A 365 -10.36 -22.29 10.56
C THR A 365 -10.77 -22.26 9.09
N PRO A 366 -10.50 -23.32 8.29
CA PRO A 366 -10.84 -23.34 6.87
C PRO A 366 -12.36 -23.35 6.60
N ASP A 367 -13.17 -23.82 7.55
CA ASP A 367 -14.58 -24.18 7.34
C ASP A 367 -15.61 -23.11 7.72
N GLU A 368 -15.24 -22.06 8.47
CA GLU A 368 -16.14 -20.93 8.75
C GLU A 368 -16.19 -19.91 7.59
N ARG A 369 -15.79 -20.31 6.39
CA ARG A 369 -15.84 -19.47 5.18
C ARG A 369 -17.29 -19.36 4.68
N GLY A 370 -18.12 -18.63 5.43
CA GLY A 370 -19.47 -18.18 5.08
C GLY A 370 -19.52 -17.18 3.91
N PHE A 371 -18.70 -17.39 2.89
CA PHE A 371 -18.75 -16.68 1.60
C PHE A 371 -19.05 -17.64 0.45
N GLY A 372 -19.71 -18.78 0.72
CA GLY A 372 -19.85 -19.84 -0.27
C GLY A 372 -21.01 -20.83 -0.09
N GLN A 373 -22.08 -20.47 0.63
CA GLN A 373 -23.39 -21.07 0.35
C GLN A 373 -24.20 -20.08 -0.47
N ALA A 374 -23.74 -19.83 -1.70
CA ALA A 374 -24.66 -19.39 -2.74
C ALA A 374 -25.47 -20.62 -3.13
N THR A 375 -26.73 -20.63 -2.73
CA THR A 375 -27.74 -21.52 -3.29
C THR A 375 -27.69 -21.41 -4.82
N ALA A 376 -27.27 -22.48 -5.46
CA ALA A 376 -27.61 -22.81 -6.84
C ALA A 376 -28.06 -24.27 -6.84
#